data_AF-S4RBB6-F1
#
_entry.id   AF-S4RBB6-F1
#
_cell.length_a   1.000
_cell.length_b   1.000
_cell.length_c   1.000
_cell.angle_alpha   90.00
_cell.angle_beta   90.00
_cell.angle_gamma   90.00
#
_symmetry.space_group_name_H-M   'P 1'
#
loop_
_entity.id
_entity.type
_entity.pdbx_description
1 polymer ?
#
loop_
_entity_poly.entity_id
_entity_poly.type
_entity_poly.pdbx_seq_one_letter_code
_entity_poly.pdbx_strand_id
1 'polypeptide(L)'
;IQEESNKNAEITAHIEKLKAEMAKLFGDKANMEEEMSQEKRGAEEKVLTLARAEKEAAALYQSAMSEVEKLRLKAEEALGLKQQAEKEAHRLSRLRKEAMEIKQMSWQHREESAAGDLSSRGVRAAQVRLENVNSIMSQVDEAKVEADRQTARYQRQLDEVHRLKALAEGEAAARARAQAEAESLRHEAERAAQQRGEAETRALHLRECAEQEMERQRAVLEETAAQREGAERELAGFRALLQEMRGQQLQLAGEKEELRAEVRDVTLKKEKVEAELQTLRAQMLEMQRGSSASQSQQQLVVLKVTLQGLRAPVTLNELISSKVIDHKTATQIKSGAVTVQEASRRLAPYLQGNKVIGGLYIESVRERVSIYNAIRRQIIRPGSGLQLLEAQAATGFIIEPETRRKLSVDEAMRHGVIGPEFYEKLLSAEQAVTGYKDPITGERLSLFQAMQRGMIVRVHGLRLLEAQVATGGIIDPTFSHRLPLEVAYARGLIDRGITCTLADLSDDNKGFFDPNTDENLTYTQLQHRCVPDPAGDLLLLPL
;
A
#
# COMPACT_ATOMS: atom_id res chain seq x y z
N ILE A 1 -36.17 -11.27 31.76
CA ILE A 1 -36.10 -10.25 32.85
C ILE A 1 -34.89 -10.43 33.77
N GLN A 2 -34.86 -11.34 34.75
CA GLN A 2 -33.71 -11.44 35.69
C GLN A 2 -32.38 -11.82 34.98
N GLU A 3 -32.46 -12.76 34.04
CA GLU A 3 -31.31 -13.23 33.25
C GLU A 3 -30.80 -12.19 32.25
N GLU A 4 -31.69 -11.39 31.67
CA GLU A 4 -31.35 -10.25 30.81
C GLU A 4 -30.76 -9.10 31.62
N SER A 5 -31.25 -8.87 32.83
CA SER A 5 -30.68 -7.89 33.76
C SER A 5 -29.24 -8.23 34.14
N ASN A 6 -28.95 -9.52 34.38
CA ASN A 6 -27.59 -9.97 34.68
C ASN A 6 -26.66 -9.87 33.47
N LYS A 7 -27.12 -10.24 32.27
CA LYS A 7 -26.34 -10.06 31.03
C LYS A 7 -26.07 -8.58 30.72
N ASN A 8 -27.05 -7.71 30.94
CA ASN A 8 -26.85 -6.26 30.79
C ASN A 8 -25.85 -5.72 31.81
N ALA A 9 -25.87 -6.18 33.06
CA ALA A 9 -24.89 -5.80 34.07
C ALA A 9 -23.46 -6.24 33.69
N GLU A 10 -23.30 -7.46 33.16
CA GLU A 10 -22.01 -7.97 32.66
C GLU A 10 -21.49 -7.17 31.46
N ILE A 11 -22.35 -6.84 30.50
CA ILE A 11 -21.99 -5.98 29.36
C ILE A 11 -21.56 -4.60 29.84
N THR A 12 -22.28 -4.02 30.80
CA THR A 12 -21.95 -2.70 31.37
C THR A 12 -20.60 -2.72 32.09
N ALA A 13 -20.31 -3.78 32.85
CA ALA A 13 -19.02 -3.97 33.51
C ALA A 13 -17.87 -4.16 32.50
N HIS A 14 -18.12 -4.85 31.38
CA HIS A 14 -17.13 -5.03 30.32
C HIS A 14 -16.84 -3.70 29.59
N ILE A 15 -17.86 -2.89 29.34
CA ILE A 15 -17.71 -1.54 28.76
C ILE A 15 -16.90 -0.63 29.69
N GLU A 16 -17.16 -0.63 30.99
CA GLU A 16 -16.39 0.14 31.98
C GLU A 16 -14.92 -0.29 32.02
N LYS A 17 -14.66 -1.60 31.93
CA LYS A 17 -13.29 -2.14 31.86
C LYS A 17 -12.56 -1.70 30.59
N LEU A 18 -13.22 -1.76 29.43
CA LEU A 18 -12.66 -1.28 28.16
C LEU A 18 -12.39 0.23 28.17
N LYS A 19 -13.27 1.03 28.78
CA LYS A 19 -13.04 2.47 28.97
C LYS A 19 -11.79 2.74 29.81
N ALA A 20 -11.59 1.98 30.90
CA ALA A 20 -10.42 2.12 31.75
C ALA A 20 -9.12 1.72 31.02
N GLU A 21 -9.16 0.63 30.22
CA GLU A 21 -8.02 0.21 29.39
C GLU A 21 -7.69 1.23 28.30
N MET A 22 -8.70 1.81 27.63
CA MET A 22 -8.48 2.90 26.67
C MET A 22 -7.89 4.14 27.35
N ALA A 23 -8.43 4.56 28.50
CA ALA A 23 -7.92 5.73 29.23
C ALA A 23 -6.45 5.56 29.61
N LYS A 24 -6.04 4.33 29.98
CA LYS A 24 -4.65 3.99 30.25
C LYS A 24 -3.77 4.08 29.00
N LEU A 25 -4.21 3.51 27.88
CA LEU A 25 -3.49 3.59 26.60
C LEU A 25 -3.34 5.04 26.10
N PHE A 26 -4.34 5.89 26.30
CA PHE A 26 -4.25 7.32 25.97
C PHE A 26 -3.24 8.06 26.86
N GLY A 27 -3.19 7.71 28.16
CA GLY A 27 -2.17 8.24 29.08
C GLY A 27 -0.75 7.81 28.71
N ASP A 28 -0.56 6.52 28.41
CA ASP A 28 0.74 5.96 28.00
C ASP A 28 1.21 6.58 26.66
N LYS A 29 0.28 6.84 25.73
CA LYS A 29 0.56 7.55 24.47
C LYS A 29 1.01 8.99 24.71
N ALA A 30 0.29 9.76 25.54
CA ALA A 30 0.62 11.15 25.83
C ALA A 30 2.01 11.28 26.49
N ASN A 31 2.35 10.37 27.40
CA ASN A 31 3.67 10.32 28.02
C ASN A 31 4.77 10.00 26.99
N MET A 32 4.56 9.01 26.11
CA MET A 32 5.53 8.71 25.04
C MET A 32 5.72 9.89 24.07
N GLU A 33 4.67 10.62 23.74
CA GLU A 33 4.76 11.81 22.87
C GLU A 33 5.55 12.94 23.54
N GLU A 34 5.35 13.14 24.84
CA GLU A 34 6.06 14.14 25.61
C GLU A 34 7.55 13.79 25.76
N GLU A 35 7.88 12.53 26.06
CA GLU A 35 9.26 12.03 26.13
C GLU A 35 9.98 12.18 24.78
N MET A 36 9.36 11.78 23.67
CA MET A 36 9.93 11.91 22.32
C MET A 36 10.11 13.38 21.91
N SER A 37 9.18 14.25 22.31
CA SER A 37 9.26 15.70 22.06
C SER A 37 10.38 16.35 22.87
N GLN A 38 10.63 15.88 24.09
CA GLN A 38 11.78 16.28 24.90
C GLN A 38 13.09 15.78 24.30
N GLU A 39 13.17 14.52 23.86
CA GLU A 39 14.35 13.97 23.19
C GLU A 39 14.68 14.72 21.89
N LYS A 40 13.67 15.03 21.07
CA LYS A 40 13.83 15.83 19.84
C LYS A 40 14.39 17.21 20.15
N ARG A 41 13.82 17.92 21.13
CA ARG A 41 14.32 19.24 21.56
C ARG A 41 15.75 19.15 22.07
N GLY A 42 16.06 18.12 22.86
CA GLY A 42 17.43 17.87 23.34
C GLY A 42 18.42 17.57 22.22
N ALA A 43 18.00 16.85 21.18
CA ALA A 43 18.83 16.58 20.00
C ALA A 43 19.05 17.85 19.16
N GLU A 44 18.01 18.66 18.94
CA GLU A 44 18.11 19.94 18.22
C GLU A 44 19.04 20.93 18.94
N GLU A 45 18.96 21.03 20.27
CA GLU A 45 19.84 21.88 21.06
C GLU A 45 21.30 21.40 21.02
N LYS A 46 21.55 20.08 21.04
CA LYS A 46 22.89 19.50 20.83
C LYS A 46 23.45 19.82 19.45
N VAL A 47 22.65 19.72 18.38
CA VAL A 47 23.09 20.10 17.03
C VAL A 47 23.44 21.59 16.97
N LEU A 48 22.62 22.44 17.59
CA LEU A 48 22.83 23.89 17.57
C LEU A 48 24.10 24.31 18.34
N THR A 49 24.38 23.65 19.46
CA THR A 49 25.61 23.87 20.25
C THR A 49 26.86 23.37 19.53
N LEU A 50 26.81 22.21 18.88
CA LEU A 50 27.89 21.69 18.04
C LEU A 50 28.18 22.62 16.85
N ALA A 51 27.15 23.11 16.17
CA ALA A 51 27.32 24.04 15.03
C ALA A 51 27.97 25.37 15.44
N ARG A 52 27.65 25.90 16.63
CA ARG A 52 28.32 27.09 17.18
C ARG A 52 29.80 26.82 17.46
N ALA A 53 30.10 25.70 18.12
CA ALA A 53 31.47 25.29 18.43
C ALA A 53 32.31 25.02 17.16
N GLU A 54 31.72 24.48 16.10
CA GLU A 54 32.40 24.33 14.80
C GLU A 54 32.74 25.67 14.15
N LYS A 55 31.81 26.62 14.18
CA LYS A 55 32.04 27.95 13.61
C LYS A 55 33.16 28.69 14.33
N GLU A 56 33.21 28.58 15.66
CA GLU A 56 34.30 29.11 16.49
C GLU A 56 35.63 28.42 16.19
N ALA A 57 35.64 27.10 16.07
CA ALA A 57 36.83 26.33 15.74
C ALA A 57 37.37 26.64 14.33
N ALA A 58 36.49 26.83 13.35
CA ALA A 58 36.86 27.21 11.99
C ALA A 58 37.52 28.60 11.97
N ALA A 59 37.02 29.55 12.75
CA ALA A 59 37.62 30.88 12.87
C ALA A 59 39.02 30.82 13.51
N LEU A 60 39.19 30.02 14.57
CA LEU A 60 40.49 29.80 15.21
C LEU A 60 41.48 29.11 14.25
N TYR A 61 41.03 28.13 13.48
CA TYR A 61 41.85 27.45 12.48
C TYR A 61 42.33 28.40 11.38
N GLN A 62 41.45 29.25 10.86
CA GLN A 62 41.81 30.27 9.87
C GLN A 62 42.85 31.26 10.42
N SER A 63 42.70 31.70 11.67
CA SER A 63 43.69 32.56 12.34
C SER A 63 45.06 31.87 12.46
N ALA A 64 45.08 30.60 12.90
CA ALA A 64 46.31 29.82 13.03
C ALA A 64 47.00 29.58 11.67
N MET A 65 46.24 29.24 10.63
CA MET A 65 46.77 29.06 9.27
C MET A 65 47.43 30.33 8.71
N SER A 66 46.87 31.52 9.01
CA SER A 66 47.48 32.79 8.64
C SER A 66 48.83 33.03 9.33
N GLU A 67 48.97 32.61 10.60
CA GLU A 67 50.25 32.70 11.32
C GLU A 67 51.30 31.73 10.77
N VAL A 68 50.88 30.51 10.40
CA VAL A 68 51.73 29.51 9.75
C VAL A 68 52.29 30.03 8.42
N GLU A 69 51.46 30.63 7.58
CA GLU A 69 51.91 31.21 6.31
C GLU A 69 52.93 32.33 6.51
N LYS A 70 52.72 33.20 7.51
CA LYS A 70 53.67 34.26 7.86
C LYS A 70 55.02 33.70 8.31
N LEU A 71 55.04 32.63 9.08
CA LEU A 71 56.27 31.98 9.52
C LEU A 71 56.99 31.27 8.36
N ARG A 72 56.23 30.63 7.46
CA ARG A 72 56.78 29.99 6.26
C ARG A 72 57.51 30.99 5.37
N LEU A 73 56.91 32.15 5.09
CA LEU A 73 57.54 33.19 4.28
C LEU A 73 58.87 33.67 4.89
N LYS A 74 58.90 33.89 6.21
CA LYS A 74 60.13 34.27 6.93
C LYS A 74 61.23 33.19 6.83
N ALA A 75 60.85 31.91 6.85
CA ALA A 75 61.79 30.81 6.69
C ALA A 75 62.36 30.74 5.26
N GLU A 76 61.53 30.95 4.24
CA GLU A 76 61.97 30.99 2.83
C GLU A 76 62.94 32.17 2.57
N GLU A 77 62.67 33.35 3.15
CA GLU A 77 63.59 34.51 3.09
C GLU A 77 64.96 34.20 3.72
N ALA A 78 64.98 33.60 4.91
CA ALA A 78 66.21 33.23 5.60
C ALA A 78 67.03 32.19 4.81
N LEU A 79 66.36 31.22 4.18
CA LEU A 79 67.01 30.23 3.31
C LEU A 79 67.66 30.90 2.09
N GLY A 80 66.99 31.89 1.49
CA GLY A 80 67.53 32.67 0.37
C GLY A 80 68.81 33.41 0.74
N LEU A 81 68.84 34.06 1.91
CA LEU A 81 70.03 34.73 2.44
C LEU A 81 71.19 33.75 2.68
N LYS A 82 70.90 32.57 3.22
CA LYS A 82 71.91 31.51 3.40
C LYS A 82 72.55 31.08 2.08
N GLN A 83 71.75 30.82 1.04
CA GLN A 83 72.26 30.42 -0.28
C GLN A 83 73.14 31.51 -0.92
N GLN A 84 72.84 32.79 -0.68
CA GLN A 84 73.67 33.90 -1.15
C GLN A 84 75.03 33.90 -0.42
N ALA A 85 75.04 33.75 0.90
CA ALA A 85 76.27 33.67 1.70
C ALA A 85 77.15 32.47 1.30
N GLU A 86 76.57 31.32 0.97
CA GLU A 86 77.31 30.15 0.47
C GLU A 86 78.02 30.44 -0.85
N LYS A 87 77.34 31.10 -1.79
CA LYS A 87 77.93 31.49 -3.09
C LYS A 87 79.08 32.46 -2.92
N GLU A 88 78.96 33.45 -2.03
CA GLU A 88 80.04 34.40 -1.74
C GLU A 88 81.26 33.73 -1.10
N ALA A 89 81.03 32.80 -0.17
CA ALA A 89 82.12 32.03 0.43
C ALA A 89 82.87 31.17 -0.60
N HIS A 90 82.15 30.55 -1.53
CA HIS A 90 82.79 29.81 -2.63
C HIS A 90 83.65 30.72 -3.49
N ARG A 91 83.19 31.94 -3.78
CA ARG A 91 83.96 32.96 -4.50
C ARG A 91 85.24 33.35 -3.75
N LEU A 92 85.13 33.62 -2.45
CA LEU A 92 86.27 34.00 -1.60
C LEU A 92 87.29 32.86 -1.45
N SER A 93 86.83 31.61 -1.34
CA SER A 93 87.69 30.43 -1.32
C SER A 93 88.53 30.32 -2.59
N ARG A 94 87.96 30.62 -3.76
CA ARG A 94 88.70 30.65 -5.04
C ARG A 94 89.78 31.73 -5.05
N LEU A 95 89.42 32.97 -4.68
CA LEU A 95 90.37 34.09 -4.59
C LEU A 95 91.50 33.81 -3.59
N ARG A 96 91.22 33.11 -2.49
CA ARG A 96 92.22 32.67 -1.52
C ARG A 96 93.23 31.70 -2.13
N LYS A 97 92.77 30.71 -2.90
CA LYS A 97 93.63 29.75 -3.61
C LYS A 97 94.53 30.46 -4.60
N GLU A 98 93.96 31.32 -5.45
CA GLU A 98 94.73 32.13 -6.41
C GLU A 98 95.79 33.01 -5.72
N ALA A 99 95.44 33.65 -4.59
CA ALA A 99 96.38 34.45 -3.82
C ALA A 99 97.50 33.60 -3.18
N MET A 100 97.19 32.38 -2.72
CA MET A 100 98.20 31.42 -2.21
C MET A 100 99.13 30.95 -3.33
N GLU A 101 98.60 30.62 -4.51
CA GLU A 101 99.39 30.21 -5.68
C GLU A 101 100.33 31.33 -6.11
N ILE A 102 99.85 32.58 -6.21
CA ILE A 102 100.71 33.74 -6.51
C ILE A 102 101.80 33.91 -5.45
N LYS A 103 101.46 33.76 -4.16
CA LYS A 103 102.44 33.83 -3.06
C LYS A 103 103.48 32.72 -3.21
N GLN A 104 103.08 31.47 -3.46
CA GLN A 104 103.97 30.33 -3.63
C GLN A 104 104.89 30.48 -4.85
N MET A 105 104.34 30.84 -6.01
CA MET A 105 105.10 31.08 -7.24
C MET A 105 106.11 32.22 -7.07
N SER A 106 105.74 33.29 -6.35
CA SER A 106 106.66 34.39 -6.05
C SER A 106 107.71 34.04 -5.00
N TRP A 107 107.45 33.11 -4.07
CA TRP A 107 108.47 32.52 -3.20
C TRP A 107 109.48 31.67 -3.99
N GLN A 108 109.00 30.79 -4.88
CA GLN A 108 109.85 29.97 -5.73
C GLN A 108 110.74 30.85 -6.64
N HIS A 109 110.17 31.87 -7.29
CA HIS A 109 110.95 32.81 -8.08
C HIS A 109 111.94 33.66 -7.26
N ARG A 110 111.66 33.94 -5.97
CA ARG A 110 112.60 34.66 -5.08
C ARG A 110 113.80 33.81 -4.69
N GLU A 111 113.62 32.50 -4.60
CA GLU A 111 114.70 31.53 -4.37
C GLU A 111 115.57 31.37 -5.64
N GLU A 112 114.96 31.43 -6.83
CA GLU A 112 115.65 31.34 -8.13
C GLU A 112 116.35 32.63 -8.58
N SER A 113 115.85 33.82 -8.21
CA SER A 113 116.37 35.12 -8.64
C SER A 113 116.92 35.94 -7.47
N ALA A 114 118.24 35.93 -7.28
CA ALA A 114 118.96 36.72 -6.27
C ALA A 114 119.09 38.23 -6.62
N ALA A 115 118.05 38.86 -7.18
CA ALA A 115 118.07 40.26 -7.62
C ALA A 115 116.83 41.08 -7.21
N GLY A 116 117.04 42.04 -6.32
CA GLY A 116 116.49 43.43 -6.35
C GLY A 116 114.99 43.68 -6.24
N ASP A 117 114.54 44.10 -5.04
CA ASP A 117 113.45 45.02 -4.63
C ASP A 117 112.06 45.05 -5.31
N LEU A 118 111.90 44.84 -6.61
CA LEU A 118 110.62 44.86 -7.32
C LEU A 118 109.75 43.64 -6.99
N SER A 119 110.34 42.45 -6.83
CA SER A 119 109.64 41.21 -6.43
C SER A 119 109.07 41.31 -5.00
N SER A 120 109.76 42.01 -4.10
CA SER A 120 109.35 42.24 -2.70
C SER A 120 108.05 43.03 -2.56
N ARG A 121 107.69 43.90 -3.53
CA ARG A 121 106.41 44.63 -3.52
C ARG A 121 105.24 43.73 -3.91
N GLY A 122 105.43 42.84 -4.89
CA GLY A 122 104.43 41.86 -5.32
C GLY A 122 104.10 40.83 -4.24
N VAL A 123 105.12 40.30 -3.55
CA VAL A 123 104.95 39.39 -2.41
C VAL A 123 104.22 40.07 -1.24
N ARG A 124 104.62 41.30 -0.87
CA ARG A 124 103.92 42.07 0.16
C ARG A 124 102.46 42.36 -0.21
N ALA A 125 102.18 42.72 -1.46
CA ALA A 125 100.82 42.92 -1.93
C ALA A 125 99.99 41.62 -1.97
N ALA A 126 100.60 40.47 -2.30
CA ALA A 126 99.95 39.16 -2.21
C ALA A 126 99.70 38.75 -0.75
N GLN A 127 100.61 39.06 0.16
CA GLN A 127 100.47 38.78 1.59
C GLN A 127 99.36 39.62 2.24
N VAL A 128 99.30 40.92 1.96
CA VAL A 128 98.19 41.78 2.40
C VAL A 128 96.86 41.31 1.81
N ARG A 129 96.84 40.88 0.53
CA ARG A 129 95.64 40.26 -0.07
C ARG A 129 95.25 38.97 0.64
N LEU A 130 96.20 38.11 1.00
CA LEU A 130 95.93 36.86 1.72
C LEU A 130 95.40 37.12 3.14
N GLU A 131 95.99 38.07 3.87
CA GLU A 131 95.53 38.47 5.20
C GLU A 131 94.12 39.07 5.15
N ASN A 132 93.85 39.95 4.18
CA ASN A 132 92.51 40.50 3.95
C ASN A 132 91.50 39.40 3.57
N VAL A 133 91.86 38.48 2.66
CA VAL A 133 90.99 37.36 2.27
C VAL A 133 90.75 36.41 3.44
N ASN A 134 91.75 36.10 4.26
CA ASN A 134 91.58 35.28 5.47
C ASN A 134 90.64 35.96 6.49
N SER A 135 90.79 37.27 6.70
CA SER A 135 89.91 38.04 7.58
C SER A 135 88.46 38.02 7.09
N ILE A 136 88.25 38.26 5.79
CA ILE A 136 86.90 38.22 5.18
C ILE A 136 86.34 36.80 5.24
N MET A 137 87.16 35.76 5.01
CA MET A 137 86.70 34.38 5.06
C MET A 137 86.30 33.95 6.48
N SER A 138 87.00 34.42 7.52
CA SER A 138 86.59 34.21 8.92
C SER A 138 85.23 34.84 9.22
N GLN A 139 84.99 36.07 8.76
CA GLN A 139 83.69 36.75 8.89
C GLN A 139 82.58 36.00 8.15
N VAL A 140 82.90 35.42 6.99
CA VAL A 140 81.95 34.63 6.20
C VAL A 140 81.66 33.27 6.84
N ASP A 141 82.66 32.62 7.44
CA ASP A 141 82.47 31.37 8.18
C ASP A 141 81.63 31.60 9.45
N GLU A 142 81.83 32.71 10.17
CA GLU A 142 80.97 33.13 11.28
C GLU A 142 79.53 33.42 10.82
N ALA A 143 79.36 34.17 9.73
CA ALA A 143 78.04 34.46 9.16
C ALA A 143 77.32 33.19 8.69
N LYS A 144 78.04 32.20 8.15
CA LYS A 144 77.49 30.88 7.77
C LYS A 144 77.02 30.08 8.97
N VAL A 145 77.82 29.98 10.02
CA VAL A 145 77.43 29.26 11.24
C VAL A 145 76.17 29.88 11.84
N GLU A 146 76.05 31.21 11.82
CA GLU A 146 74.85 31.90 12.29
C GLU A 146 73.64 31.66 11.36
N ALA A 147 73.83 31.67 10.03
CA ALA A 147 72.79 31.31 9.07
C ALA A 147 72.32 29.85 9.19
N ASP A 148 73.24 28.92 9.47
CA ASP A 148 72.93 27.50 9.73
C ASP A 148 72.12 27.34 11.02
N ARG A 149 72.50 28.05 12.09
CA ARG A 149 71.74 28.09 13.34
C ARG A 149 70.33 28.65 13.13
N GLN A 150 70.18 29.71 12.35
CA GLN A 150 68.87 30.29 12.03
C GLN A 150 68.02 29.35 11.17
N THR A 151 68.62 28.72 10.16
CA THR A 151 67.93 27.73 9.31
C THR A 151 67.43 26.54 10.13
N ALA A 152 68.26 26.00 11.03
CA ALA A 152 67.88 24.92 11.93
C ALA A 152 66.76 25.34 12.92
N ARG A 153 66.76 26.60 13.38
CA ARG A 153 65.67 27.15 14.19
C ARG A 153 64.35 27.21 13.41
N TYR A 154 64.37 27.71 12.18
CA TYR A 154 63.18 27.78 11.33
C TYR A 154 62.67 26.39 10.95
N GLN A 155 63.54 25.44 10.64
CA GLN A 155 63.14 24.06 10.37
C GLN A 155 62.41 23.43 11.57
N ARG A 156 62.93 23.60 12.78
CA ARG A 156 62.24 23.13 14.01
C ARG A 156 60.88 23.80 14.20
N GLN A 157 60.76 25.09 13.91
CA GLN A 157 59.47 25.80 13.96
C GLN A 157 58.49 25.28 12.90
N LEU A 158 59.00 24.92 11.72
CA LEU A 158 58.20 24.41 10.59
C LEU A 158 57.71 22.98 10.85
N ASP A 159 58.56 22.12 11.42
CA ASP A 159 58.19 20.78 11.87
C ASP A 159 57.13 20.82 12.98
N GLU A 160 57.25 21.75 13.93
CA GLU A 160 56.26 21.95 14.99
C GLU A 160 54.92 22.42 14.41
N VAL A 161 54.95 23.32 13.43
CA VAL A 161 53.76 23.77 12.70
C VAL A 161 53.11 22.61 11.93
N HIS A 162 53.88 21.77 11.24
CA HIS A 162 53.34 20.60 10.56
C HIS A 162 52.69 19.61 11.53
N ARG A 163 53.30 19.40 12.70
CA ARG A 163 52.72 18.58 13.76
C ARG A 163 51.38 19.14 14.25
N LEU A 164 51.32 20.44 14.54
CA LEU A 164 50.10 21.11 14.98
C LEU A 164 49.00 21.06 13.91
N LYS A 165 49.37 21.21 12.63
CA LYS A 165 48.44 21.09 11.50
C LYS A 165 47.85 19.68 11.40
N ALA A 166 48.67 18.64 11.52
CA ALA A 166 48.20 17.25 11.48
C ALA A 166 47.24 16.93 12.66
N LEU A 167 47.51 17.48 13.85
CA LEU A 167 46.61 17.36 15.00
C LEU A 167 45.27 18.07 14.75
N ALA A 168 45.30 19.28 14.21
CA ALA A 168 44.09 20.05 13.88
C ALA A 168 43.25 19.38 12.78
N GLU A 169 43.88 18.83 11.73
CA GLU A 169 43.19 18.06 10.70
C GLU A 169 42.57 16.78 11.26
N GLY A 170 43.25 16.10 12.20
CA GLY A 170 42.72 14.96 12.92
C GLY A 170 41.49 15.29 13.78
N GLU A 171 41.54 16.40 14.53
CA GLU A 171 40.40 16.88 15.31
C GLU A 171 39.22 17.32 14.43
N ALA A 172 39.48 18.00 13.32
CA ALA A 172 38.45 18.38 12.36
C ALA A 172 37.77 17.14 11.74
N ALA A 173 38.55 16.13 11.37
CA ALA A 173 38.02 14.87 10.86
C ALA A 173 37.18 14.12 11.92
N ALA A 174 37.59 14.15 13.19
CA ALA A 174 36.82 13.55 14.28
C ALA A 174 35.48 14.29 14.49
N ARG A 175 35.47 15.63 14.43
CA ARG A 175 34.25 16.44 14.55
C ARG A 175 33.29 16.22 13.38
N ALA A 176 33.81 16.17 12.15
CA ALA A 176 33.00 15.88 10.96
C ALA A 176 32.32 14.50 11.03
N ARG A 177 33.02 13.48 11.58
CA ARG A 177 32.41 12.15 11.83
C ARG A 177 31.29 12.23 12.87
N ALA A 178 31.54 12.91 13.99
CA ALA A 178 30.53 13.09 15.04
C ALA A 178 29.30 13.87 14.54
N GLN A 179 29.47 14.86 13.67
CA GLN A 179 28.38 15.59 13.03
C GLN A 179 27.59 14.72 12.07
N ALA A 180 28.25 13.94 11.21
CA ALA A 180 27.60 13.02 10.29
C ALA A 180 26.77 11.95 11.04
N GLU A 181 27.30 11.42 12.14
CA GLU A 181 26.58 10.50 13.03
C GLU A 181 25.34 11.17 13.66
N ALA A 182 25.49 12.41 14.16
CA ALA A 182 24.37 13.16 14.72
C ALA A 182 23.28 13.49 13.68
N GLU A 183 23.66 13.82 12.44
CA GLU A 183 22.72 14.06 11.33
C GLU A 183 22.00 12.78 10.90
N SER A 184 22.69 11.64 10.88
CA SER A 184 22.08 10.33 10.61
C SER A 184 21.01 10.00 11.65
N LEU A 185 21.34 10.15 12.94
CA LEU A 185 20.39 9.94 14.04
C LEU A 185 19.19 10.90 13.96
N ARG A 186 19.41 12.15 13.55
CA ARG A 186 18.32 13.11 13.32
C ARG A 186 17.38 12.66 12.20
N HIS A 187 17.92 12.23 11.07
CA HIS A 187 17.11 11.73 9.96
C HIS A 187 16.36 10.45 10.30
N GLU A 188 16.95 9.55 11.08
CA GLU A 188 16.26 8.35 11.59
C GLU A 188 15.10 8.72 12.52
N ALA A 189 15.31 9.66 13.46
CA ALA A 189 14.25 10.15 14.34
C ALA A 189 13.12 10.85 13.57
N GLU A 190 13.44 11.62 12.52
CA GLU A 190 12.46 12.29 11.67
C GLU A 190 11.60 11.29 10.87
N ARG A 191 12.23 10.26 10.29
CA ARG A 191 11.52 9.16 9.61
C ARG A 191 10.62 8.39 10.57
N ALA A 192 11.09 8.10 11.78
CA ALA A 192 10.29 7.43 12.80
C ALA A 192 9.07 8.28 13.22
N ALA A 193 9.24 9.60 13.36
CA ALA A 193 8.14 10.52 13.65
C ALA A 193 7.12 10.57 12.49
N GLN A 194 7.59 10.60 11.25
CA GLN A 194 6.72 10.61 10.07
C GLN A 194 5.89 9.31 9.98
N GLN A 195 6.52 8.15 10.16
CA GLN A 195 5.82 6.86 10.18
C GLN A 195 4.77 6.79 11.29
N ARG A 196 5.05 7.35 12.48
CA ARG A 196 4.06 7.44 13.56
C ARG A 196 2.89 8.35 13.21
N GLY A 197 3.15 9.51 12.60
CA GLY A 197 2.10 10.41 12.11
C GLY A 197 1.19 9.75 11.08
N GLU A 198 1.77 9.00 10.13
CA GLU A 198 1.00 8.20 9.16
C GLU A 198 0.21 7.08 9.83
N ALA A 199 0.77 6.39 10.82
CA ALA A 199 0.06 5.38 11.59
C ALA A 199 -1.12 5.98 12.37
N GLU A 200 -0.96 7.18 12.92
CA GLU A 200 -2.00 7.90 13.65
C GLU A 200 -3.14 8.35 12.74
N THR A 201 -2.84 8.93 11.57
CA THR A 201 -3.88 9.32 10.60
C THR A 201 -4.65 8.10 10.11
N ARG A 202 -3.97 6.97 9.86
CA ARG A 202 -4.61 5.69 9.53
C ARG A 202 -5.51 5.20 10.66
N ALA A 203 -5.05 5.27 11.92
CA ALA A 203 -5.84 4.86 13.08
C ALA A 203 -7.09 5.74 13.26
N LEU A 204 -6.97 7.05 13.06
CA LEU A 204 -8.10 7.99 13.05
C LEU A 204 -9.10 7.66 11.95
N HIS A 205 -8.64 7.42 10.74
CA HIS A 205 -9.51 7.07 9.61
C HIS A 205 -10.25 5.75 9.83
N LEU A 206 -9.57 4.73 10.36
CA LEU A 206 -10.20 3.46 10.74
C LEU A 206 -11.27 3.65 11.83
N ARG A 207 -11.01 4.52 12.80
CA ARG A 207 -11.97 4.86 13.86
C ARG A 207 -13.20 5.58 13.31
N GLU A 208 -13.02 6.59 12.46
CA GLU A 208 -14.15 7.27 11.81
C GLU A 208 -14.99 6.30 10.97
N CYS A 209 -14.35 5.39 10.23
CA CYS A 209 -15.04 4.35 9.47
C CYS A 209 -15.87 3.44 10.39
N ALA A 210 -15.31 3.01 11.52
CA ALA A 210 -16.00 2.19 12.51
C ALA A 210 -17.18 2.94 13.16
N GLU A 211 -17.01 4.22 13.49
CA GLU A 211 -18.08 5.06 14.06
C GLU A 211 -19.24 5.23 13.07
N GLN A 212 -18.95 5.51 11.78
CA GLN A 212 -19.98 5.58 10.73
C GLN A 212 -20.70 4.25 10.53
N GLU A 213 -20.01 3.12 10.64
CA GLU A 213 -20.63 1.81 10.53
C GLU A 213 -21.59 1.52 11.68
N MET A 214 -21.18 1.83 12.91
CA MET A 214 -22.03 1.71 14.10
C MET A 214 -23.26 2.61 14.00
N GLU A 215 -23.12 3.82 13.45
CA GLU A 215 -24.23 4.74 13.25
C GLU A 215 -25.23 4.24 12.20
N ARG A 216 -24.73 3.67 11.09
CA ARG A 216 -25.60 3.00 10.10
C ARG A 216 -26.31 1.78 10.67
N GLN A 217 -25.63 0.97 11.47
CA GLN A 217 -26.25 -0.18 12.13
C GLN A 217 -27.35 0.26 13.11
N ARG A 218 -27.12 1.34 13.87
CA ARG A 218 -28.15 1.95 14.73
C ARG A 218 -29.36 2.41 13.93
N ALA A 219 -29.16 3.11 12.82
CA ALA A 219 -30.26 3.59 11.97
C ALA A 219 -31.13 2.43 11.43
N VAL A 220 -30.51 1.33 10.98
CA VAL A 220 -31.24 0.13 10.53
C VAL A 220 -32.01 -0.52 11.69
N LEU A 221 -31.41 -0.60 12.88
CA LEU A 221 -32.09 -1.14 14.06
C LEU A 221 -33.29 -0.28 14.47
N GLU A 222 -33.16 1.04 14.39
CA GLU A 222 -34.24 1.98 14.69
C GLU A 222 -35.38 1.87 13.66
N GLU A 223 -35.06 1.78 12.37
CA GLU A 223 -36.04 1.58 11.30
C GLU A 223 -36.76 0.23 11.44
N THR A 224 -36.04 -0.85 11.69
CA THR A 224 -36.64 -2.18 11.90
C THR A 224 -37.51 -2.23 13.16
N ALA A 225 -37.13 -1.55 14.23
CA ALA A 225 -37.97 -1.41 15.42
C ALA A 225 -39.26 -0.63 15.10
N ALA A 226 -39.19 0.47 14.35
CA ALA A 226 -40.36 1.25 13.94
C ALA A 226 -41.31 0.44 13.03
N GLN A 227 -40.77 -0.32 12.07
CA GLN A 227 -41.56 -1.21 11.21
C GLN A 227 -42.26 -2.30 12.00
N ARG A 228 -41.56 -2.90 12.99
CA ARG A 228 -42.15 -3.91 13.87
C ARG A 228 -43.29 -3.33 14.69
N GLU A 229 -43.10 -2.13 15.26
CA GLU A 229 -44.15 -1.45 16.02
C GLU A 229 -45.38 -1.14 15.13
N GLY A 230 -45.14 -0.71 13.88
CA GLY A 230 -46.20 -0.53 12.87
C GLY A 230 -46.99 -1.81 12.58
N ALA A 231 -46.29 -2.92 12.31
CA ALA A 231 -46.92 -4.21 12.06
C ALA A 231 -47.69 -4.74 13.29
N GLU A 232 -47.17 -4.55 14.51
CA GLU A 232 -47.85 -4.92 15.75
C GLU A 232 -49.15 -4.12 15.93
N ARG A 233 -49.17 -2.82 15.58
CA ARG A 233 -50.40 -2.00 15.60
C ARG A 233 -51.43 -2.48 14.57
N GLU A 234 -51.01 -2.81 13.35
CA GLU A 234 -51.92 -3.34 12.33
C GLU A 234 -52.50 -4.70 12.73
N LEU A 235 -51.66 -5.61 13.25
CA LEU A 235 -52.11 -6.90 13.77
C LEU A 235 -53.09 -6.76 14.94
N ALA A 236 -52.87 -5.77 15.82
CA ALA A 236 -53.83 -5.45 16.88
C ALA A 236 -55.18 -4.98 16.29
N GLY A 237 -55.15 -4.13 15.26
CA GLY A 237 -56.35 -3.70 14.53
C GLY A 237 -57.11 -4.88 13.89
N PHE A 238 -56.42 -5.77 13.18
CA PHE A 238 -57.03 -6.96 12.59
C PHE A 238 -57.63 -7.90 13.64
N ARG A 239 -56.96 -8.07 14.79
CA ARG A 239 -57.49 -8.88 15.90
C ARG A 239 -58.79 -8.30 16.46
N ALA A 240 -58.87 -6.98 16.63
CA ALA A 240 -60.10 -6.31 17.07
C ALA A 240 -61.25 -6.52 16.06
N LEU A 241 -60.99 -6.30 14.77
CA LEU A 241 -61.98 -6.51 13.71
C LEU A 241 -62.46 -7.96 13.63
N LEU A 242 -61.55 -8.93 13.79
CA LEU A 242 -61.89 -10.35 13.84
C LEU A 242 -62.75 -10.69 15.06
N GLN A 243 -62.48 -10.11 16.23
CA GLN A 243 -63.36 -10.27 17.39
C GLN A 243 -64.76 -9.73 17.11
N GLU A 244 -64.85 -8.57 16.48
CA GLU A 244 -66.12 -7.92 16.14
C GLU A 244 -66.93 -8.76 15.14
N MET A 245 -66.30 -9.22 14.05
CA MET A 245 -66.93 -10.13 13.08
C MET A 245 -67.36 -11.45 13.73
N ARG A 246 -66.56 -12.00 14.64
CA ARG A 246 -66.90 -13.24 15.35
C ARG A 246 -68.11 -13.05 16.26
N GLY A 247 -68.22 -11.89 16.91
CA GLY A 247 -69.42 -11.47 17.64
C GLY A 247 -70.65 -11.39 16.75
N GLN A 248 -70.54 -10.73 15.59
CA GLN A 248 -71.63 -10.64 14.60
C GLN A 248 -72.05 -12.01 14.06
N GLN A 249 -71.10 -12.91 13.77
CA GLN A 249 -71.38 -14.29 13.35
C GLN A 249 -72.16 -15.08 14.42
N LEU A 250 -71.81 -14.92 15.69
CA LEU A 250 -72.53 -15.54 16.81
C LEU A 250 -73.96 -15.02 16.93
N GLN A 251 -74.16 -13.70 16.77
CA GLN A 251 -75.50 -13.10 16.75
C GLN A 251 -76.35 -13.63 15.60
N LEU A 252 -75.82 -13.58 14.37
CA LEU A 252 -76.51 -14.11 13.19
C LEU A 252 -76.78 -15.62 13.28
N ALA A 253 -75.87 -16.39 13.90
CA ALA A 253 -76.08 -17.81 14.13
C ALA A 253 -77.22 -18.06 15.13
N GLY A 254 -77.30 -17.26 16.20
CA GLY A 254 -78.42 -17.28 17.15
C GLY A 254 -79.76 -16.95 16.48
N GLU A 255 -79.82 -15.84 15.74
CA GLU A 255 -81.02 -15.44 14.97
C GLU A 255 -81.43 -16.51 13.95
N LYS A 256 -80.45 -17.13 13.27
CA LYS A 256 -80.70 -18.23 12.34
C LYS A 256 -81.23 -19.48 13.04
N GLU A 257 -80.77 -19.80 14.25
CA GLU A 257 -81.32 -20.91 15.02
C GLU A 257 -82.74 -20.65 15.51
N GLU A 258 -83.04 -19.43 15.96
CA GLU A 258 -84.41 -18.99 16.29
C GLU A 258 -85.34 -19.07 15.09
N LEU A 259 -84.94 -18.47 13.96
CA LEU A 259 -85.69 -18.57 12.70
C LEU A 259 -85.84 -20.02 12.26
N ARG A 260 -84.84 -20.88 12.46
CA ARG A 260 -84.96 -22.32 12.19
C ARG A 260 -85.90 -23.03 13.15
N ALA A 261 -86.01 -22.60 14.41
CA ALA A 261 -86.97 -23.13 15.35
C ALA A 261 -88.40 -22.70 14.96
N GLU A 262 -88.57 -21.43 14.58
CA GLU A 262 -89.85 -20.91 14.10
C GLU A 262 -90.27 -21.55 12.77
N VAL A 263 -89.34 -21.69 11.82
CA VAL A 263 -89.57 -22.46 10.58
C VAL A 263 -89.89 -23.91 10.91
N ARG A 264 -89.23 -24.54 11.90
CA ARG A 264 -89.57 -25.91 12.35
C ARG A 264 -91.01 -26.01 12.85
N ASP A 265 -91.45 -25.05 13.65
CA ASP A 265 -92.84 -24.98 14.13
C ASP A 265 -93.83 -24.74 12.99
N VAL A 266 -93.50 -23.85 12.06
CA VAL A 266 -94.30 -23.60 10.85
C VAL A 266 -94.29 -24.84 9.95
N THR A 267 -93.18 -25.57 9.83
CA THR A 267 -93.12 -26.82 9.06
C THR A 267 -93.90 -27.92 9.73
N LEU A 268 -93.93 -28.02 11.06
CA LEU A 268 -94.79 -29.00 11.76
C LEU A 268 -96.27 -28.68 11.56
N LYS A 269 -96.63 -27.39 11.56
CA LYS A 269 -97.99 -26.94 11.19
C LYS A 269 -98.29 -27.21 9.72
N LYS A 270 -97.32 -26.93 8.83
CA LYS A 270 -97.41 -27.20 7.39
C LYS A 270 -97.48 -28.69 7.11
N GLU A 271 -96.77 -29.56 7.83
CA GLU A 271 -96.79 -31.01 7.73
C GLU A 271 -98.11 -31.58 8.23
N LYS A 272 -98.76 -30.96 9.23
CA LYS A 272 -100.15 -31.29 9.56
C LYS A 272 -101.10 -30.95 8.41
N VAL A 273 -100.99 -29.74 7.86
CA VAL A 273 -101.79 -29.30 6.70
C VAL A 273 -101.42 -30.09 5.43
N GLU A 274 -100.17 -30.49 5.26
CA GLU A 274 -99.66 -31.27 4.15
C GLU A 274 -99.90 -32.75 4.35
N ALA A 275 -100.08 -33.28 5.56
CA ALA A 275 -100.59 -34.62 5.80
C ALA A 275 -102.09 -34.67 5.42
N GLU A 276 -102.83 -33.59 5.71
CA GLU A 276 -104.19 -33.37 5.19
C GLU A 276 -104.19 -33.15 3.66
N LEU A 277 -103.15 -32.52 3.11
CA LEU A 277 -102.99 -32.33 1.65
C LEU A 277 -102.39 -33.56 0.96
N GLN A 278 -101.67 -34.45 1.66
CA GLN A 278 -101.04 -35.69 1.20
C GLN A 278 -102.03 -36.84 1.30
N THR A 279 -103.02 -36.83 2.18
CA THR A 279 -104.20 -37.68 1.97
C THR A 279 -104.93 -37.28 0.67
N LEU A 280 -104.88 -36.00 0.29
CA LEU A 280 -105.40 -35.46 -0.97
C LEU A 280 -104.46 -35.61 -2.19
N ARG A 281 -103.14 -35.67 -1.98
CA ARG A 281 -102.09 -35.78 -3.03
C ARG A 281 -101.51 -37.18 -3.18
N ALA A 282 -101.62 -38.06 -2.20
CA ALA A 282 -101.41 -39.50 -2.38
C ALA A 282 -102.48 -40.11 -3.31
N GLN A 283 -103.54 -39.35 -3.59
CA GLN A 283 -104.46 -39.61 -4.71
C GLN A 283 -103.92 -39.14 -6.07
N MET A 284 -102.77 -38.46 -6.14
CA MET A 284 -102.40 -37.64 -7.29
C MET A 284 -100.88 -37.58 -7.54
N LEU A 285 -100.26 -38.71 -7.93
CA LEU A 285 -98.90 -38.85 -8.49
C LEU A 285 -97.79 -38.92 -7.42
N GLU A 286 -97.01 -39.99 -7.23
CA GLU A 286 -96.54 -41.12 -8.07
C GLU A 286 -95.73 -40.77 -9.33
N MET A 287 -95.44 -39.50 -9.60
CA MET A 287 -94.67 -39.12 -10.80
C MET A 287 -93.44 -38.26 -10.44
N GLN A 288 -92.40 -38.99 -10.05
CA GLN A 288 -91.01 -38.80 -10.45
C GLN A 288 -90.16 -37.65 -9.87
N ARG A 289 -88.89 -38.03 -9.63
CA ARG A 289 -87.81 -37.39 -8.89
C ARG A 289 -86.69 -36.91 -9.83
N GLY A 290 -86.09 -35.77 -9.45
CA GLY A 290 -84.63 -35.51 -9.37
C GLY A 290 -83.85 -35.39 -10.70
N SER A 291 -82.62 -34.90 -10.75
CA SER A 291 -81.75 -34.11 -9.85
C SER A 291 -80.46 -33.78 -10.64
N SER A 292 -79.75 -32.73 -10.20
CA SER A 292 -78.27 -32.57 -10.18
C SER A 292 -77.43 -32.28 -11.44
N ALA A 293 -76.49 -31.36 -11.20
CA ALA A 293 -75.40 -30.83 -12.03
C ALA A 293 -74.07 -31.60 -11.86
N SER A 294 -73.03 -31.26 -12.64
CA SER A 294 -71.60 -31.20 -12.24
C SER A 294 -70.67 -30.63 -13.33
N GLN A 295 -69.58 -29.96 -12.91
CA GLN A 295 -68.46 -29.39 -13.70
C GLN A 295 -67.20 -30.26 -13.60
N SER A 296 -66.16 -29.98 -14.42
CA SER A 296 -64.81 -30.59 -14.36
C SER A 296 -63.69 -29.55 -14.47
N GLN A 297 -62.54 -29.79 -13.82
CA GLN A 297 -61.29 -28.99 -13.81
C GLN A 297 -60.17 -29.66 -14.66
N GLN A 298 -59.17 -28.88 -15.09
CA GLN A 298 -57.91 -29.33 -15.72
C GLN A 298 -56.69 -28.56 -15.17
N GLN A 299 -55.50 -29.17 -15.26
CA GLN A 299 -54.21 -28.80 -14.63
C GLN A 299 -53.07 -28.68 -15.68
N LEU A 300 -52.06 -27.80 -15.46
CA LEU A 300 -50.96 -27.43 -16.40
C LEU A 300 -49.55 -27.58 -15.78
N VAL A 301 -48.52 -27.88 -16.59
CA VAL A 301 -47.09 -28.12 -16.23
C VAL A 301 -46.19 -26.95 -16.68
N VAL A 302 -45.15 -26.57 -15.91
CA VAL A 302 -44.27 -25.39 -16.17
C VAL A 302 -42.80 -25.79 -16.42
N LEU A 303 -42.18 -25.25 -17.48
CA LEU A 303 -40.75 -25.39 -17.85
C LEU A 303 -39.83 -24.42 -17.05
N LYS A 304 -38.61 -24.85 -16.68
CA LYS A 304 -37.63 -24.09 -15.87
C LYS A 304 -36.55 -23.47 -16.77
N VAL A 305 -36.48 -22.13 -16.83
CA VAL A 305 -35.50 -21.36 -17.65
C VAL A 305 -34.23 -21.03 -16.84
N THR A 306 -33.04 -21.17 -17.46
CA THR A 306 -31.71 -20.88 -16.87
C THR A 306 -30.81 -20.06 -17.81
N LEU A 307 -29.91 -19.25 -17.25
CA LEU A 307 -28.89 -18.46 -17.97
C LEU A 307 -27.48 -18.97 -17.66
N GLN A 308 -26.51 -18.78 -18.54
CA GLN A 308 -25.13 -19.26 -18.31
C GLN A 308 -24.36 -18.29 -17.39
N GLY A 309 -23.83 -18.80 -16.27
CA GLY A 309 -22.90 -18.10 -15.36
C GLY A 309 -21.42 -18.38 -15.67
N LEU A 310 -20.55 -18.22 -14.66
CA LEU A 310 -19.09 -18.37 -14.80
C LEU A 310 -18.64 -19.84 -14.98
N ARG A 311 -19.24 -20.76 -14.22
CA ARG A 311 -18.95 -22.20 -14.23
C ARG A 311 -20.22 -23.06 -14.24
N ALA A 312 -21.34 -22.53 -13.78
CA ALA A 312 -22.62 -23.21 -13.73
C ALA A 312 -23.77 -22.33 -14.27
N PRO A 313 -24.87 -22.93 -14.77
CA PRO A 313 -26.05 -22.19 -15.16
C PRO A 313 -26.79 -21.63 -13.92
N VAL A 314 -27.23 -20.38 -14.02
CA VAL A 314 -27.93 -19.63 -12.98
C VAL A 314 -29.44 -19.66 -13.24
N THR A 315 -30.21 -19.94 -12.20
CA THR A 315 -31.69 -19.96 -12.31
C THR A 315 -32.28 -18.56 -12.22
N LEU A 316 -33.44 -18.34 -12.84
CA LEU A 316 -34.14 -17.04 -12.74
C LEU A 316 -34.54 -16.69 -11.30
N ASN A 317 -34.86 -17.69 -10.47
CA ASN A 317 -35.20 -17.43 -9.08
C ASN A 317 -33.98 -16.90 -8.30
N GLU A 318 -32.80 -17.44 -8.57
CA GLU A 318 -31.56 -16.96 -7.96
C GLU A 318 -31.26 -15.51 -8.35
N LEU A 319 -31.43 -15.15 -9.63
CA LEU A 319 -31.22 -13.77 -10.10
C LEU A 319 -32.18 -12.76 -9.45
N ILE A 320 -33.37 -13.19 -9.06
CA ILE A 320 -34.33 -12.37 -8.30
C ILE A 320 -33.86 -12.26 -6.84
N SER A 321 -33.50 -13.39 -6.22
CA SER A 321 -33.00 -13.43 -4.84
C SER A 321 -31.71 -12.64 -4.67
N SER A 322 -30.88 -12.54 -5.70
CA SER A 322 -29.68 -11.70 -5.74
C SER A 322 -29.94 -10.25 -6.15
N LYS A 323 -31.21 -9.85 -6.31
CA LYS A 323 -31.64 -8.49 -6.74
C LYS A 323 -30.98 -8.02 -8.05
N VAL A 324 -30.55 -8.96 -8.90
CA VAL A 324 -29.98 -8.67 -10.22
C VAL A 324 -31.09 -8.38 -11.24
N ILE A 325 -32.25 -9.05 -11.09
CA ILE A 325 -33.45 -8.79 -11.89
C ILE A 325 -34.69 -8.62 -11.03
N ASP A 326 -35.61 -7.78 -11.50
CA ASP A 326 -36.94 -7.67 -10.91
C ASP A 326 -37.85 -8.84 -11.33
N HIS A 327 -38.87 -9.11 -10.51
CA HIS A 327 -39.93 -10.07 -10.83
C HIS A 327 -40.59 -9.80 -12.20
N LYS A 328 -40.75 -8.52 -12.60
CA LYS A 328 -41.31 -8.13 -13.91
C LYS A 328 -40.44 -8.57 -15.08
N THR A 329 -39.11 -8.43 -14.95
CA THR A 329 -38.17 -8.91 -15.98
C THR A 329 -38.19 -10.44 -16.03
N ALA A 330 -38.21 -11.10 -14.87
CA ALA A 330 -38.20 -12.55 -14.80
C ALA A 330 -39.46 -13.17 -15.44
N THR A 331 -40.64 -12.54 -15.28
CA THR A 331 -41.86 -12.98 -15.95
C THR A 331 -41.78 -12.78 -17.47
N GLN A 332 -41.21 -11.67 -17.95
CA GLN A 332 -40.97 -11.44 -19.39
C GLN A 332 -40.04 -12.48 -20.02
N ILE A 333 -39.02 -12.93 -19.28
CA ILE A 333 -38.13 -14.01 -19.74
C ILE A 333 -38.87 -15.36 -19.73
N LYS A 334 -39.66 -15.65 -18.68
CA LYS A 334 -40.46 -16.89 -18.60
C LYS A 334 -41.57 -16.96 -19.65
N SER A 335 -42.18 -15.84 -20.00
CA SER A 335 -43.22 -15.76 -21.04
C SER A 335 -42.67 -15.70 -22.46
N GLY A 336 -41.34 -15.63 -22.63
CA GLY A 336 -40.68 -15.56 -23.94
C GLY A 336 -40.70 -14.18 -24.61
N ALA A 337 -41.18 -13.14 -23.93
CA ALA A 337 -41.17 -11.76 -24.45
C ALA A 337 -39.75 -11.21 -24.62
N VAL A 338 -38.82 -11.67 -23.78
CA VAL A 338 -37.38 -11.39 -23.91
C VAL A 338 -36.67 -12.72 -24.15
N THR A 339 -35.87 -12.79 -25.22
CA THR A 339 -35.11 -14.00 -25.55
C THR A 339 -33.98 -14.22 -24.55
N VAL A 340 -33.59 -15.49 -24.36
CA VAL A 340 -32.46 -15.86 -23.48
C VAL A 340 -31.16 -15.16 -23.89
N GLN A 341 -30.92 -14.97 -25.20
CA GLN A 341 -29.74 -14.27 -25.71
C GLN A 341 -29.75 -12.79 -25.34
N GLU A 342 -30.90 -12.11 -25.49
CA GLU A 342 -31.01 -10.70 -25.12
C GLU A 342 -30.88 -10.50 -23.60
N ALA A 343 -31.51 -11.38 -22.81
CA ALA A 343 -31.35 -11.39 -21.37
C ALA A 343 -29.88 -11.63 -20.95
N SER A 344 -29.18 -12.54 -21.62
CA SER A 344 -27.76 -12.83 -21.35
C SER A 344 -26.86 -11.64 -21.65
N ARG A 345 -27.13 -10.90 -22.73
CA ARG A 345 -26.41 -9.67 -23.08
C ARG A 345 -26.64 -8.56 -22.06
N ARG A 346 -27.90 -8.35 -21.66
CA ARG A 346 -28.27 -7.30 -20.69
C ARG A 346 -27.72 -7.57 -19.30
N LEU A 347 -27.61 -8.84 -18.91
CA LEU A 347 -27.14 -9.28 -17.60
C LEU A 347 -25.67 -9.73 -17.62
N ALA A 348 -24.95 -9.53 -18.73
CA ALA A 348 -23.56 -9.94 -18.89
C ALA A 348 -22.64 -9.47 -17.74
N PRO A 349 -22.75 -8.22 -17.21
CA PRO A 349 -21.94 -7.77 -16.08
C PRO A 349 -22.07 -8.65 -14.82
N TYR A 350 -23.27 -9.20 -14.57
CA TYR A 350 -23.53 -10.03 -13.39
C TYR A 350 -23.33 -11.52 -13.66
N LEU A 351 -23.50 -11.98 -14.90
CA LEU A 351 -23.33 -13.38 -15.26
C LEU A 351 -21.86 -13.74 -15.52
N GLN A 352 -21.12 -12.87 -16.22
CA GLN A 352 -19.74 -13.12 -16.65
C GLN A 352 -18.76 -12.03 -16.19
N GLY A 353 -19.24 -10.84 -15.79
CA GLY A 353 -18.38 -9.71 -15.44
C GLY A 353 -18.28 -8.66 -16.54
N ASN A 354 -17.74 -7.51 -16.16
CA ASN A 354 -17.32 -6.44 -17.05
C ASN A 354 -15.99 -6.79 -17.73
N LYS A 355 -15.50 -5.87 -18.59
CA LYS A 355 -14.24 -6.06 -19.32
C LYS A 355 -13.06 -6.19 -18.36
N VAL A 356 -12.25 -7.23 -18.56
CA VAL A 356 -11.00 -7.50 -17.82
C VAL A 356 -9.79 -7.07 -18.65
N ILE A 357 -8.64 -6.88 -18.01
CA ILE A 357 -7.36 -6.70 -18.70
C ILE A 357 -7.01 -8.06 -19.33
N GLY A 358 -7.32 -8.21 -20.62
CA GLY A 358 -7.23 -9.47 -21.37
C GLY A 358 -5.85 -9.76 -21.93
N GLY A 359 -5.00 -8.74 -22.04
CA GLY A 359 -3.68 -8.85 -22.66
C GLY A 359 -2.97 -7.50 -22.76
N LEU A 360 -1.91 -7.48 -23.53
CA LEU A 360 -1.08 -6.31 -23.78
C LEU A 360 -1.22 -5.89 -25.24
N TYR A 361 -1.12 -4.59 -25.50
CA TYR A 361 -1.10 -4.04 -26.85
C TYR A 361 0.23 -3.34 -27.08
N ILE A 362 1.08 -3.92 -27.94
CA ILE A 362 2.39 -3.36 -28.24
C ILE A 362 2.21 -2.34 -29.36
N GLU A 363 2.35 -1.05 -29.05
CA GLU A 363 1.98 0.02 -29.97
C GLU A 363 2.90 0.09 -31.20
N SER A 364 4.19 -0.21 -31.00
CA SER A 364 5.22 -0.17 -32.04
C SER A 364 4.95 -1.11 -33.22
N VAL A 365 4.41 -2.30 -32.94
CA VAL A 365 4.10 -3.34 -33.93
C VAL A 365 2.59 -3.53 -34.14
N ARG A 366 1.76 -2.84 -33.36
CA ARG A 366 0.29 -2.98 -33.34
C ARG A 366 -0.17 -4.42 -33.13
N GLU A 367 0.53 -5.13 -32.26
CA GLU A 367 0.30 -6.55 -31.95
C GLU A 367 -0.41 -6.67 -30.60
N ARG A 368 -1.35 -7.61 -30.50
CA ARG A 368 -1.97 -8.01 -29.22
C ARG A 368 -1.25 -9.24 -28.71
N VAL A 369 -0.77 -9.18 -27.49
CA VAL A 369 0.05 -10.25 -26.91
C VAL A 369 -0.60 -10.74 -25.61
N SER A 370 -0.66 -12.05 -25.42
CA SER A 370 -1.10 -12.63 -24.13
C SER A 370 -0.12 -12.25 -23.03
N ILE A 371 -0.61 -12.13 -21.80
CA ILE A 371 0.25 -11.76 -20.66
C ILE A 371 1.41 -12.76 -20.53
N TYR A 372 1.14 -14.05 -20.70
CA TYR A 372 2.18 -15.09 -20.64
C TYR A 372 3.23 -14.95 -21.76
N ASN A 373 2.80 -14.70 -23.00
CA ASN A 373 3.73 -14.49 -24.11
C ASN A 373 4.59 -13.24 -23.90
N ALA A 374 4.04 -12.19 -23.30
CA ALA A 374 4.81 -10.99 -22.96
C ALA A 374 5.85 -11.25 -21.86
N ILE A 375 5.54 -12.07 -20.85
CA ILE A 375 6.53 -12.52 -19.86
C ILE A 375 7.65 -13.31 -20.55
N ARG A 376 7.31 -14.27 -21.42
CA ARG A 376 8.30 -15.08 -22.16
C ARG A 376 9.18 -14.25 -23.09
N ARG A 377 8.62 -13.20 -23.70
CA ARG A 377 9.35 -12.23 -24.53
C ARG A 377 10.08 -11.15 -23.70
N GLN A 378 10.02 -11.21 -22.37
CA GLN A 378 10.61 -10.24 -21.44
C GLN A 378 10.12 -8.78 -21.64
N ILE A 379 8.91 -8.62 -22.18
CA ILE A 379 8.28 -7.30 -22.37
C ILE A 379 7.84 -6.73 -21.01
N ILE A 380 7.34 -7.60 -20.12
CA ILE A 380 6.99 -7.26 -18.75
C ILE A 380 7.72 -8.19 -17.77
N ARG A 381 7.94 -7.70 -16.54
CA ARG A 381 8.54 -8.49 -15.47
C ARG A 381 7.61 -9.68 -15.10
N PRO A 382 8.15 -10.88 -14.81
CA PRO A 382 7.34 -12.04 -14.44
C PRO A 382 6.42 -11.80 -13.24
N GLY A 383 6.86 -11.01 -12.26
CA GLY A 383 6.06 -10.65 -11.08
C GLY A 383 4.77 -9.89 -11.44
N SER A 384 4.89 -8.80 -12.20
CA SER A 384 3.74 -7.99 -12.63
C SER A 384 2.80 -8.78 -13.55
N GLY A 385 3.36 -9.61 -14.45
CA GLY A 385 2.57 -10.47 -15.32
C GLY A 385 1.79 -11.54 -14.56
N LEU A 386 2.38 -12.15 -13.52
CA LEU A 386 1.68 -13.10 -12.66
C LEU A 386 0.49 -12.46 -11.95
N GLN A 387 0.63 -11.23 -11.42
CA GLN A 387 -0.47 -10.52 -10.76
C GLN A 387 -1.68 -10.32 -11.69
N LEU A 388 -1.43 -9.97 -12.96
CA LEU A 388 -2.49 -9.82 -13.96
C LEU A 388 -3.14 -11.16 -14.34
N LEU A 389 -2.35 -12.24 -14.45
CA LEU A 389 -2.89 -13.59 -14.70
C LEU A 389 -3.73 -14.10 -13.52
N GLU A 390 -3.30 -13.84 -12.28
CA GLU A 390 -4.07 -14.18 -11.08
C GLU A 390 -5.39 -13.40 -11.03
N ALA A 391 -5.39 -12.11 -11.42
CA ALA A 391 -6.62 -11.32 -11.53
C ALA A 391 -7.57 -11.89 -12.60
N GLN A 392 -7.05 -12.34 -13.75
CA GLN A 392 -7.87 -13.03 -14.76
C GLN A 392 -8.50 -14.32 -14.19
N ALA A 393 -7.70 -15.16 -13.54
CA ALA A 393 -8.18 -16.40 -12.93
C ALA A 393 -9.25 -16.13 -11.87
N ALA A 394 -9.03 -15.14 -11.00
CA ALA A 394 -9.95 -14.80 -9.91
C ALA A 394 -11.22 -14.05 -10.35
N THR A 395 -11.24 -13.51 -11.57
CA THR A 395 -12.41 -12.83 -12.15
C THR A 395 -13.23 -13.71 -13.09
N GLY A 396 -12.73 -14.91 -13.40
CA GLY A 396 -13.49 -15.93 -14.08
C GLY A 396 -12.68 -16.79 -15.04
N PHE A 397 -11.78 -16.23 -15.83
CA PHE A 397 -11.18 -16.95 -16.95
C PHE A 397 -9.81 -16.40 -17.31
N ILE A 398 -8.90 -17.27 -17.72
CA ILE A 398 -7.69 -16.88 -18.43
C ILE A 398 -8.07 -16.52 -19.87
N ILE A 399 -7.57 -15.38 -20.34
CA ILE A 399 -7.95 -14.83 -21.65
C ILE A 399 -6.82 -15.04 -22.65
N GLU A 400 -7.17 -15.59 -23.80
CA GLU A 400 -6.32 -15.59 -24.98
C GLU A 400 -6.72 -14.42 -25.89
N PRO A 401 -5.96 -13.31 -25.96
CA PRO A 401 -6.39 -12.09 -26.64
C PRO A 401 -6.48 -12.22 -28.17
N GLU A 402 -5.73 -13.16 -28.77
CA GLU A 402 -5.75 -13.40 -30.22
C GLU A 402 -7.07 -14.05 -30.68
N THR A 403 -7.51 -15.07 -29.96
CA THR A 403 -8.72 -15.85 -30.28
C THR A 403 -9.96 -15.41 -29.48
N ARG A 404 -9.76 -14.57 -28.46
CA ARG A 404 -10.76 -14.12 -27.46
C ARG A 404 -11.38 -15.28 -26.68
N ARG A 405 -10.70 -16.40 -26.58
CA ARG A 405 -11.17 -17.55 -25.80
C ARG A 405 -11.05 -17.22 -24.31
N LYS A 406 -12.12 -17.53 -23.58
CA LYS A 406 -12.18 -17.53 -22.12
C LYS A 406 -11.98 -18.98 -21.66
N LEU A 407 -10.88 -19.25 -20.97
CA LEU A 407 -10.46 -20.61 -20.61
C LEU A 407 -10.40 -20.76 -19.08
N SER A 408 -10.68 -21.96 -18.58
CA SER A 408 -10.27 -22.31 -17.21
C SER A 408 -8.75 -22.41 -17.11
N VAL A 409 -8.19 -22.43 -15.89
CA VAL A 409 -6.74 -22.58 -15.71
C VAL A 409 -6.24 -23.90 -16.31
N ASP A 410 -6.98 -24.99 -16.14
CA ASP A 410 -6.66 -26.30 -16.73
C ASP A 410 -6.71 -26.30 -18.26
N GLU A 411 -7.66 -25.59 -18.86
CA GLU A 411 -7.74 -25.44 -20.31
C GLU A 411 -6.61 -24.56 -20.84
N ALA A 412 -6.32 -23.45 -20.16
CA ALA A 412 -5.23 -22.55 -20.51
C ALA A 412 -3.88 -23.26 -20.49
N MET A 413 -3.65 -24.17 -19.53
CA MET A 413 -2.46 -25.02 -19.48
C MET A 413 -2.38 -25.95 -20.69
N ARG A 414 -3.46 -26.69 -20.97
CA ARG A 414 -3.51 -27.64 -22.10
C ARG A 414 -3.33 -26.96 -23.45
N HIS A 415 -3.79 -25.72 -23.58
CA HIS A 415 -3.63 -24.91 -24.80
C HIS A 415 -2.34 -24.08 -24.84
N GLY A 416 -1.49 -24.14 -23.80
CA GLY A 416 -0.23 -23.40 -23.75
C GLY A 416 -0.38 -21.88 -23.62
N VAL A 417 -1.55 -21.40 -23.17
CA VAL A 417 -1.83 -19.98 -22.89
C VAL A 417 -1.12 -19.54 -21.60
N ILE A 418 -0.85 -20.48 -20.70
CA ILE A 418 -0.04 -20.31 -19.49
C ILE A 418 1.04 -21.39 -19.40
N GLY A 419 2.13 -21.11 -18.69
CA GLY A 419 3.21 -22.05 -18.44
C GLY A 419 3.03 -22.87 -17.15
N PRO A 420 3.65 -24.07 -17.05
CA PRO A 420 3.63 -24.92 -15.86
C PRO A 420 4.10 -24.20 -14.59
N GLU A 421 5.01 -23.24 -14.71
CA GLU A 421 5.56 -22.43 -13.62
C GLU A 421 4.51 -21.60 -12.86
N PHE A 422 3.36 -21.30 -13.50
CA PHE A 422 2.29 -20.51 -12.89
C PHE A 422 1.06 -21.35 -12.53
N TYR A 423 1.02 -22.63 -12.90
CA TYR A 423 -0.17 -23.47 -12.78
C TYR A 423 -0.77 -23.48 -11.37
N GLU A 424 0.03 -23.84 -10.36
CA GLU A 424 -0.43 -23.98 -8.98
C GLU A 424 -0.95 -22.65 -8.41
N LYS A 425 -0.26 -21.55 -8.72
CA LYS A 425 -0.64 -20.20 -8.27
C LYS A 425 -1.94 -19.74 -8.91
N LEU A 426 -2.10 -19.97 -10.21
CA LEU A 426 -3.32 -19.62 -10.93
C LEU A 426 -4.50 -20.50 -10.53
N LEU A 427 -4.27 -21.79 -10.25
CA LEU A 427 -5.29 -22.69 -9.74
C LEU A 427 -5.76 -22.23 -8.35
N SER A 428 -4.85 -21.80 -7.49
CA SER A 428 -5.19 -21.17 -6.21
C SER A 428 -6.02 -19.90 -6.41
N ALA A 429 -5.69 -19.05 -7.39
CA ALA A 429 -6.47 -17.84 -7.68
C ALA A 429 -7.86 -18.15 -8.27
N GLU A 430 -8.00 -19.19 -9.12
CA GLU A 430 -9.27 -19.63 -9.69
C GLU A 430 -10.26 -20.13 -8.62
N GLN A 431 -9.78 -20.57 -7.46
CA GLN A 431 -10.63 -20.91 -6.31
C GLN A 431 -11.43 -19.71 -5.79
N ALA A 432 -11.03 -18.47 -6.09
CA ALA A 432 -11.87 -17.30 -5.84
C ALA A 432 -13.20 -17.29 -6.62
N VAL A 433 -13.29 -18.09 -7.68
CA VAL A 433 -14.50 -18.26 -8.52
C VAL A 433 -15.22 -19.57 -8.21
N THR A 434 -14.47 -20.65 -8.02
CA THR A 434 -15.03 -22.01 -7.81
C THR A 434 -15.31 -22.34 -6.34
N GLY A 435 -14.76 -21.57 -5.41
CA GLY A 435 -14.87 -21.72 -3.97
C GLY A 435 -13.70 -22.47 -3.35
N TYR A 436 -13.23 -21.98 -2.20
CA TYR A 436 -12.19 -22.64 -1.41
C TYR A 436 -12.81 -23.76 -0.59
N LYS A 437 -12.33 -24.99 -0.79
CA LYS A 437 -12.86 -26.13 -0.06
C LYS A 437 -12.19 -26.23 1.31
N ASP A 438 -12.98 -26.07 2.36
CA ASP A 438 -12.52 -26.25 3.74
C ASP A 438 -12.12 -27.72 3.98
N PRO A 439 -10.87 -28.02 4.39
CA PRO A 439 -10.41 -29.38 4.63
C PRO A 439 -11.19 -30.12 5.72
N ILE A 440 -11.76 -29.39 6.69
CA ILE A 440 -12.42 -29.96 7.86
C ILE A 440 -13.91 -30.15 7.58
N THR A 441 -14.58 -29.11 7.11
CA THR A 441 -16.04 -29.13 6.92
C THR A 441 -16.46 -29.60 5.53
N GLY A 442 -15.56 -29.55 4.55
CA GLY A 442 -15.86 -29.78 3.14
C GLY A 442 -16.70 -28.68 2.49
N GLU A 443 -17.03 -27.61 3.23
CA GLU A 443 -17.79 -26.46 2.77
C GLU A 443 -17.02 -25.69 1.68
N ARG A 444 -17.74 -25.14 0.71
CA ARG A 444 -17.17 -24.22 -0.28
C ARG A 444 -17.27 -22.79 0.22
N LEU A 445 -16.14 -22.21 0.54
CA LEU A 445 -16.03 -20.86 1.06
C LEU A 445 -15.78 -19.85 -0.06
N SER A 446 -16.31 -18.65 0.12
CA SER A 446 -15.95 -17.50 -0.72
C SER A 446 -14.50 -17.08 -0.48
N LEU A 447 -13.96 -16.27 -1.40
CA LEU A 447 -12.63 -15.69 -1.27
C LEU A 447 -12.45 -14.93 0.06
N PHE A 448 -13.45 -14.13 0.45
CA PHE A 448 -13.44 -13.39 1.70
C PHE A 448 -13.49 -14.31 2.94
N GLN A 449 -14.35 -15.32 2.94
CA GLN A 449 -14.45 -16.28 4.04
C GLN A 449 -13.16 -17.10 4.20
N ALA A 450 -12.56 -17.52 3.09
CA ALA A 450 -11.27 -18.20 3.09
C ALA A 450 -10.15 -17.30 3.63
N MET A 451 -10.16 -16.01 3.29
CA MET A 451 -9.25 -15.01 3.84
C MET A 451 -9.46 -14.83 5.36
N GLN A 452 -10.70 -14.76 5.84
CA GLN A 452 -11.00 -14.67 7.29
C GLN A 452 -10.54 -15.90 8.07
N ARG A 453 -10.63 -17.10 7.46
CA ARG A 453 -10.15 -18.36 8.06
C ARG A 453 -8.64 -18.57 7.87
N GLY A 454 -7.90 -17.61 7.31
CA GLY A 454 -6.45 -17.69 7.12
C GLY A 454 -5.99 -18.70 6.07
N MET A 455 -6.88 -19.18 5.21
CA MET A 455 -6.53 -20.11 4.11
C MET A 455 -5.80 -19.40 2.98
N ILE A 456 -5.94 -18.07 2.90
CA ILE A 456 -5.30 -17.20 1.92
C ILE A 456 -4.69 -16.03 2.67
N VAL A 457 -3.47 -15.66 2.30
CA VAL A 457 -2.80 -14.48 2.86
C VAL A 457 -3.60 -13.22 2.53
N ARG A 458 -3.87 -12.38 3.54
CA ARG A 458 -4.75 -11.20 3.43
C ARG A 458 -4.38 -10.27 2.27
N VAL A 459 -3.10 -9.96 2.07
CA VAL A 459 -2.63 -9.08 0.98
C VAL A 459 -2.99 -9.66 -0.40
N HIS A 460 -2.83 -10.98 -0.58
CA HIS A 460 -3.19 -11.65 -1.82
C HIS A 460 -4.71 -11.68 -2.01
N GLY A 461 -5.48 -12.02 -0.96
CA GLY A 461 -6.94 -12.04 -1.01
C GLY A 461 -7.56 -10.68 -1.34
N LEU A 462 -7.04 -9.60 -0.75
CA LEU A 462 -7.46 -8.23 -1.03
C LEU A 462 -7.31 -7.87 -2.51
N ARG A 463 -6.15 -8.15 -3.11
CA ARG A 463 -5.90 -7.90 -4.54
C ARG A 463 -6.89 -8.61 -5.44
N LEU A 464 -7.24 -9.86 -5.12
CA LEU A 464 -8.21 -10.63 -5.89
C LEU A 464 -9.65 -10.09 -5.71
N LEU A 465 -10.03 -9.68 -4.50
CA LEU A 465 -11.32 -9.03 -4.23
C LEU A 465 -11.45 -7.71 -4.98
N GLU A 466 -10.39 -6.91 -4.98
CA GLU A 466 -10.31 -5.66 -5.72
C GLU A 466 -10.60 -5.85 -7.22
N ALA A 467 -9.96 -6.85 -7.84
CA ALA A 467 -10.19 -7.21 -9.24
C ALA A 467 -11.63 -7.65 -9.48
N GLN A 468 -12.25 -8.42 -8.56
CA GLN A 468 -13.66 -8.80 -8.66
C GLN A 468 -14.59 -7.60 -8.58
N VAL A 469 -14.41 -6.71 -7.61
CA VAL A 469 -15.21 -5.48 -7.45
C VAL A 469 -15.15 -4.63 -8.72
N ALA A 470 -13.93 -4.37 -9.21
CA ALA A 470 -13.70 -3.57 -10.42
C ALA A 470 -14.35 -4.18 -11.68
N THR A 471 -14.54 -5.51 -11.71
CA THR A 471 -15.07 -6.24 -12.87
C THR A 471 -16.54 -6.61 -12.73
N GLY A 472 -17.30 -5.92 -11.88
CA GLY A 472 -18.77 -6.02 -11.83
C GLY A 472 -19.34 -6.56 -10.51
N GLY A 473 -18.50 -6.80 -9.50
CA GLY A 473 -18.95 -7.20 -8.17
C GLY A 473 -18.36 -8.52 -7.69
N ILE A 474 -18.66 -8.87 -6.44
CA ILE A 474 -18.14 -10.06 -5.75
C ILE A 474 -18.74 -11.32 -6.35
N ILE A 475 -17.90 -12.34 -6.53
CA ILE A 475 -18.33 -13.63 -7.09
C ILE A 475 -18.86 -14.54 -5.98
N ASP A 476 -20.05 -15.09 -6.20
CA ASP A 476 -20.62 -16.15 -5.36
C ASP A 476 -20.19 -17.52 -5.91
N PRO A 477 -19.34 -18.29 -5.21
CA PRO A 477 -18.87 -19.58 -5.70
C PRO A 477 -19.97 -20.66 -5.71
N THR A 478 -21.05 -20.49 -4.95
CA THR A 478 -22.15 -21.46 -4.88
C THR A 478 -23.06 -21.34 -6.09
N PHE A 479 -23.39 -20.10 -6.47
CA PHE A 479 -24.31 -19.82 -7.58
C PHE A 479 -23.62 -19.37 -8.86
N SER A 480 -22.29 -19.28 -8.86
CA SER A 480 -21.45 -19.05 -10.04
C SER A 480 -21.78 -17.79 -10.84
N HIS A 481 -22.14 -16.71 -10.15
CA HIS A 481 -22.39 -15.39 -10.74
C HIS A 481 -21.95 -14.28 -9.79
N ARG A 482 -21.90 -13.06 -10.31
CA ARG A 482 -21.51 -11.86 -9.56
C ARG A 482 -22.72 -11.24 -8.87
N LEU A 483 -22.47 -10.74 -7.68
CA LEU A 483 -23.46 -10.10 -6.84
C LEU A 483 -23.15 -8.60 -6.72
N PRO A 484 -24.20 -7.75 -6.70
CA PRO A 484 -24.06 -6.38 -6.22
C PRO A 484 -23.50 -6.34 -4.79
N LEU A 485 -22.72 -5.31 -4.46
CA LEU A 485 -22.06 -5.17 -3.15
C LEU A 485 -23.05 -5.29 -1.97
N GLU A 486 -24.20 -4.63 -2.04
CA GLU A 486 -25.21 -4.69 -0.96
C GLU A 486 -25.73 -6.11 -0.70
N VAL A 487 -25.85 -6.93 -1.75
CA VAL A 487 -26.29 -8.32 -1.63
C VAL A 487 -25.14 -9.20 -1.13
N ALA A 488 -23.91 -8.91 -1.57
CA ALA A 488 -22.72 -9.58 -1.08
C ALA A 488 -22.52 -9.36 0.44
N TYR A 489 -22.78 -8.16 0.95
CA TYR A 489 -22.80 -7.88 2.40
C TYR A 489 -23.86 -8.73 3.13
N ALA A 490 -25.08 -8.75 2.61
CA ALA A 490 -26.18 -9.51 3.22
C ALA A 490 -25.90 -11.03 3.26
N ARG A 491 -25.12 -11.55 2.31
CA ARG A 491 -24.69 -12.96 2.27
C ARG A 491 -23.39 -13.23 3.03
N GLY A 492 -22.76 -12.21 3.62
CA GLY A 492 -21.46 -12.35 4.31
C GLY A 492 -20.31 -12.76 3.38
N LEU A 493 -20.40 -12.41 2.09
CA LEU A 493 -19.38 -12.71 1.09
C LEU A 493 -18.29 -11.63 1.01
N ILE A 494 -18.53 -10.48 1.62
CA ILE A 494 -17.60 -9.39 1.88
C ILE A 494 -18.17 -8.58 3.05
N ASP A 495 -17.33 -7.82 3.76
CA ASP A 495 -17.76 -6.86 4.78
C ASP A 495 -17.48 -5.41 4.33
N ARG A 496 -18.09 -4.44 5.03
CA ARG A 496 -17.91 -3.03 4.69
C ARG A 496 -16.50 -2.54 5.02
N GLY A 497 -15.86 -3.07 6.07
CA GLY A 497 -14.49 -2.76 6.44
C GLY A 497 -13.47 -3.08 5.35
N ILE A 498 -13.58 -4.25 4.70
CA ILE A 498 -12.75 -4.60 3.54
C ILE A 498 -13.08 -3.69 2.35
N THR A 499 -14.35 -3.39 2.07
CA THR A 499 -14.66 -2.45 0.98
C THR A 499 -14.08 -1.06 1.23
N CYS A 500 -14.10 -0.55 2.47
CA CYS A 500 -13.42 0.69 2.83
C CYS A 500 -11.90 0.58 2.62
N THR A 501 -11.30 -0.56 2.98
CA THR A 501 -9.87 -0.82 2.74
C THR A 501 -9.56 -0.83 1.23
N LEU A 502 -10.42 -1.43 0.40
CA LEU A 502 -10.26 -1.46 -1.06
C LEU A 502 -10.47 -0.09 -1.71
N ALA A 503 -11.25 0.79 -1.08
CA ALA A 503 -11.47 2.16 -1.53
C ALA A 503 -10.35 3.12 -1.10
N ASP A 504 -9.57 2.76 -0.07
CA ASP A 504 -8.43 3.54 0.37
C ASP A 504 -7.34 3.59 -0.71
N LEU A 505 -6.86 4.80 -1.00
CA LEU A 505 -5.88 5.10 -2.05
C LEU A 505 -4.43 5.01 -1.56
N SER A 506 -4.21 4.55 -0.33
CA SER A 506 -2.88 4.34 0.25
C SER A 506 -2.06 3.34 -0.57
N ASP A 507 -0.74 3.56 -0.66
CA ASP A 507 0.18 2.73 -1.47
C ASP A 507 0.19 1.25 -1.03
N ASP A 508 -0.12 0.97 0.23
CA ASP A 508 -0.11 -0.38 0.78
C ASP A 508 -1.18 -1.30 0.19
N ASN A 509 -2.24 -0.72 -0.41
CA ASN A 509 -3.35 -1.46 -1.02
C ASN A 509 -3.25 -1.53 -2.55
N LYS A 510 -2.20 -0.95 -3.15
CA LYS A 510 -2.00 -0.95 -4.61
C LYS A 510 -1.33 -2.26 -5.04
N GLY A 511 -2.16 -3.28 -5.32
CA GLY A 511 -1.70 -4.64 -5.59
C GLY A 511 -1.16 -4.90 -7.01
N PHE A 512 -1.31 -3.95 -7.93
CA PHE A 512 -0.92 -4.05 -9.34
C PHE A 512 0.15 -3.04 -9.71
N PHE A 513 0.90 -3.31 -10.77
CA PHE A 513 2.04 -2.50 -11.17
C PHE A 513 1.92 -2.10 -12.65
N ASP A 514 2.09 -0.81 -12.94
CA ASP A 514 2.12 -0.30 -14.32
C ASP A 514 3.56 -0.30 -14.87
N PRO A 515 3.88 -1.13 -15.87
CA PRO A 515 5.19 -1.16 -16.50
C PRO A 515 5.59 0.13 -17.24
N ASN A 516 4.64 1.02 -17.59
CA ASN A 516 4.96 2.26 -18.29
C ASN A 516 5.47 3.37 -17.36
N THR A 517 4.90 3.47 -16.16
CA THR A 517 5.24 4.53 -15.19
C THR A 517 6.05 4.05 -13.99
N ASP A 518 6.26 2.74 -13.82
CA ASP A 518 6.94 2.13 -12.67
C ASP A 518 6.20 2.43 -11.35
N GLU A 519 4.87 2.54 -11.39
CA GLU A 519 4.00 2.86 -10.26
C GLU A 519 3.15 1.66 -9.83
N ASN A 520 2.91 1.53 -8.52
CA ASN A 520 1.87 0.65 -8.02
C ASN A 520 0.51 1.34 -8.16
N LEU A 521 -0.50 0.61 -8.63
CA LEU A 521 -1.86 1.07 -8.89
C LEU A 521 -2.90 0.08 -8.36
N THR A 522 -4.13 0.57 -8.19
CA THR A 522 -5.31 -0.28 -8.06
C THR A 522 -5.67 -0.90 -9.42
N TYR A 523 -6.39 -2.02 -9.43
CA TYR A 523 -6.86 -2.66 -10.65
C TYR A 523 -7.75 -1.72 -11.46
N THR A 524 -8.62 -0.96 -10.79
CA THR A 524 -9.48 0.04 -11.44
C THR A 524 -8.63 1.14 -12.11
N GLN A 525 -7.61 1.66 -11.43
CA GLN A 525 -6.68 2.65 -12.01
C GLN A 525 -5.96 2.07 -13.23
N LEU A 526 -5.50 0.82 -13.16
CA LEU A 526 -4.82 0.17 -14.28
C LEU A 526 -5.78 -0.08 -15.46
N GLN A 527 -7.04 -0.45 -15.20
CA GLN A 527 -8.08 -0.56 -16.23
C GLN A 527 -8.32 0.76 -16.95
N HIS A 528 -8.28 1.90 -16.25
CA HIS A 528 -8.41 3.23 -16.86
C HIS A 528 -7.25 3.58 -17.79
N ARG A 529 -6.07 2.98 -17.60
CA ARG A 529 -4.91 3.13 -18.50
C ARG A 529 -4.96 2.19 -19.71
N CYS A 530 -5.88 1.22 -19.73
CA CYS A 530 -6.02 0.27 -20.82
C CYS A 530 -6.84 0.83 -21.99
N VAL A 531 -6.55 0.35 -23.20
CA VAL A 531 -7.34 0.63 -24.41
C VAL A 531 -8.32 -0.51 -24.68
N PRO A 532 -9.57 -0.23 -25.12
CA PRO A 532 -10.50 -1.27 -25.50
C PRO A 532 -10.06 -1.96 -26.80
N ASP A 533 -10.16 -3.29 -26.83
CA ASP A 533 -9.97 -4.06 -28.06
C ASP A 533 -11.01 -3.60 -29.13
N PRO A 534 -10.64 -3.43 -30.42
CA PRO A 534 -11.56 -3.02 -31.48
C PRO A 534 -12.84 -3.86 -31.64
N ALA A 535 -12.89 -5.11 -31.14
CA ALA A 535 -14.15 -5.87 -31.12
C ALA A 535 -14.94 -5.79 -29.80
N GLY A 536 -14.45 -5.02 -28.82
CA GLY A 536 -15.26 -4.48 -27.73
C GLY A 536 -15.23 -5.22 -26.40
N ASP A 537 -14.76 -6.47 -26.31
CA ASP A 537 -14.98 -7.29 -25.10
C ASP A 537 -13.81 -7.37 -24.12
N LEU A 538 -12.63 -6.85 -24.49
CA LEU A 538 -11.40 -6.93 -23.70
C LEU A 538 -10.75 -5.55 -23.54
N LEU A 539 -10.06 -5.35 -22.42
CA LEU A 539 -9.14 -4.24 -22.22
C LEU A 539 -7.71 -4.73 -22.47
N LEU A 540 -6.92 -3.95 -23.19
CA LEU A 540 -5.52 -4.23 -23.45
C LEU A 540 -4.67 -3.13 -22.82
N LEU A 541 -3.65 -3.51 -22.05
CA LEU A 541 -2.72 -2.55 -21.47
C LEU A 541 -1.70 -2.14 -22.55
N PRO A 542 -1.66 -0.87 -22.98
CA PRO A 542 -0.73 -0.42 -24.01
C PRO A 542 0.71 -0.38 -23.48
N LEU A 543 1.67 -0.78 -24.32
CA LEU A 543 3.13 -0.71 -24.08
C LEU A 543 3.90 -0.21 -25.29
#